data_AF-A0AAD9EBJ0-F1
#
_entry.id   AF-A0AAD9EBJ0-F1
#
_cell.length_a   1.000
_cell.length_b   1.000
_cell.length_c   1.000
_cell.angle_alpha   90.00
_cell.angle_beta   90.00
_cell.angle_gamma   90.00
#
_symmetry.space_group_name_H-M   'P 1'
#
loop_
_entity.id
_entity.type
_entity.pdbx_description
1 polymer ?
#
loop_
_entity_poly.entity_id
_entity_poly.type
_entity_poly.pdbx_seq_one_letter_code
_entity_poly.pdbx_strand_id
1 'polypeptide(L)'
;MDSDDFMMKHHAAGQQEIELRTRPQTGRTIHVTGSRDFSAAMKALDVSTKRNRIKSLWHGQKFHERPGMRRKRLRRERSIKRYKEGFVATVRRVQELTNQGW
;
A
#
# COMPACT_ATOMS: atom_id res chain seq x y z
N MET A 1 9.20 -41.93 40.70
CA MET A 1 8.97 -40.72 39.90
C MET A 1 9.63 -40.97 38.57
N ASP A 2 8.81 -41.39 37.61
CA ASP A 2 9.23 -41.99 36.35
C ASP A 2 9.94 -40.98 35.46
N SER A 3 10.94 -41.46 34.72
CA SER A 3 11.61 -40.72 33.64
C SER A 3 10.62 -40.08 32.65
N ASP A 4 9.43 -40.67 32.52
CA ASP A 4 8.32 -40.15 31.73
C ASP A 4 7.80 -38.81 32.28
N ASP A 5 7.79 -38.59 33.59
CA ASP A 5 7.32 -37.34 34.22
C ASP A 5 8.31 -36.18 33.98
N PHE A 6 9.61 -36.49 33.98
CA PHE A 6 10.67 -35.55 33.59
C PHE A 6 10.58 -35.19 32.10
N MET A 7 10.37 -36.19 31.24
CA MET A 7 10.22 -35.97 29.81
C MET A 7 8.92 -35.22 29.48
N MET A 8 7.80 -35.50 30.16
CA MET A 8 6.50 -34.85 29.94
C MET A 8 6.49 -33.36 30.35
N LYS A 9 7.29 -32.99 31.36
CA LYS A 9 7.51 -31.58 31.75
C LYS A 9 8.31 -30.77 30.71
N HIS A 10 9.06 -31.45 29.85
CA HIS A 10 9.89 -30.86 28.78
C HIS A 10 9.35 -31.13 27.36
N HIS A 11 8.39 -32.04 27.20
CA HIS A 11 7.64 -32.27 25.96
C HIS A 11 6.42 -31.34 25.88
N ALA A 12 6.69 -30.06 25.61
CA ALA A 12 5.83 -29.15 24.85
C ALA A 12 6.23 -27.69 25.12
N ALA A 13 7.46 -27.32 24.80
CA ALA A 13 7.62 -26.04 24.12
C ALA A 13 7.34 -26.27 22.63
N GLY A 14 6.15 -26.80 22.30
CA GLY A 14 5.64 -26.76 20.95
C GLY A 14 5.56 -25.28 20.60
N GLN A 15 6.47 -24.82 19.73
CA GLN A 15 6.61 -23.46 19.22
C GLN A 15 5.73 -22.46 19.97
N GLN A 16 6.25 -21.87 21.06
CA GLN A 16 5.56 -20.81 21.79
C GLN A 16 4.98 -19.85 20.76
N GLU A 17 3.64 -19.77 20.64
CA GLU A 17 2.98 -19.00 19.59
C GLU A 17 3.48 -17.56 19.69
N ILE A 18 4.38 -17.18 18.77
CA ILE A 18 4.94 -15.84 18.77
C ILE A 18 3.78 -14.93 18.38
N GLU A 19 3.30 -14.13 19.33
CA GLU A 19 2.26 -13.15 19.05
C GLU A 19 2.70 -12.23 17.91
N LEU A 20 1.95 -12.25 16.81
CA LEU A 20 2.23 -11.39 15.68
C LEU A 20 2.02 -9.92 16.08
N ARG A 21 3.04 -9.10 15.83
CA ARG A 21 2.94 -7.65 16.07
C ARG A 21 1.97 -7.02 15.06
N THR A 22 0.73 -6.76 15.46
CA THR A 22 -0.33 -6.16 14.63
C THR A 22 -0.34 -4.62 14.69
N ARG A 23 0.77 -3.97 14.31
CA ARG A 23 0.85 -2.50 14.26
C ARG A 23 0.62 -1.98 12.84
N PRO A 24 0.26 -0.69 12.65
CA PRO A 24 0.14 -0.10 11.32
C PRO A 24 1.42 -0.13 10.48
N GLN A 25 2.58 -0.39 11.11
CA GLN A 25 3.86 -0.61 10.43
C GLN A 25 3.89 -1.96 9.71
N THR A 26 3.25 -2.99 10.27
CA THR A 26 3.22 -4.36 9.72
C THR A 26 2.65 -4.39 8.31
N GLY A 27 1.60 -3.61 8.03
CA GLY A 27 1.04 -3.45 6.67
C GLY A 27 1.91 -2.64 5.70
N ARG A 28 3.02 -2.07 6.16
CA ARG A 28 4.02 -1.32 5.37
C ARG A 28 5.38 -2.02 5.35
N THR A 29 5.46 -3.25 5.83
CA THR A 29 6.68 -4.05 5.84
C THR A 29 6.78 -4.87 4.54
N ILE A 30 7.95 -4.85 3.90
CA ILE A 30 8.28 -5.71 2.77
C ILE A 30 9.57 -6.43 3.11
N HIS A 31 9.53 -7.76 3.11
CA HIS A 31 10.69 -8.59 3.41
C HIS A 31 11.60 -8.71 2.18
N VAL A 32 12.91 -8.69 2.43
CA VAL A 32 13.94 -9.06 1.44
C VAL A 32 13.98 -10.58 1.37
N THR A 33 13.96 -11.14 0.16
CA THR A 33 14.00 -12.60 -0.06
C THR A 33 15.10 -12.93 -1.04
N GLY A 34 15.46 -14.21 -1.20
CA GLY A 34 16.49 -14.62 -2.17
C GLY A 34 16.20 -14.19 -3.62
N SER A 35 14.92 -14.05 -3.98
CA SER A 35 14.49 -13.56 -5.29
C SER A 35 14.41 -12.03 -5.40
N ARG A 36 14.47 -11.31 -4.27
CA ARG A 36 14.25 -9.86 -4.20
C ARG A 36 15.36 -9.21 -3.40
N ASP A 37 16.30 -8.60 -4.10
CA ASP A 37 17.37 -7.81 -3.49
C ASP A 37 16.84 -6.61 -2.70
N PHE A 38 17.71 -6.02 -1.87
CA PHE A 38 17.35 -4.87 -1.05
C PHE A 38 16.85 -3.68 -1.89
N SER A 39 17.47 -3.43 -3.04
CA SER A 39 17.07 -2.34 -3.94
C SER A 39 15.65 -2.55 -4.49
N ALA A 40 15.31 -3.75 -4.95
CA ALA A 40 13.95 -4.07 -5.41
C ALA A 40 12.93 -4.06 -4.27
N ALA A 41 13.32 -4.44 -3.04
CA ALA A 41 12.47 -4.31 -1.87
C ALA A 41 12.15 -2.84 -1.55
N MET A 42 13.15 -1.96 -1.55
CA MET A 42 12.97 -0.52 -1.35
C MET A 42 12.10 0.12 -2.43
N LYS A 43 12.29 -0.25 -3.71
CA LYS A 43 11.42 0.23 -4.80
C LYS A 43 9.97 -0.21 -4.62
N ALA A 44 9.72 -1.44 -4.20
CA ALA A 44 8.34 -1.87 -3.91
C ALA A 44 7.75 -1.17 -2.69
N LEU A 45 8.56 -0.86 -1.68
CA LEU A 45 8.10 -0.10 -0.52
C LEU A 45 7.65 1.31 -0.93
N ASP A 46 8.40 1.97 -1.80
CA ASP A 46 8.04 3.27 -2.35
C ASP A 46 6.74 3.21 -3.18
N VAL A 47 6.61 2.21 -4.07
CA VAL A 47 5.38 2.00 -4.86
C VAL A 47 4.17 1.73 -3.96
N SER A 48 4.32 0.87 -2.94
CA SER A 48 3.26 0.58 -1.97
C SER A 48 2.82 1.84 -1.21
N THR A 49 3.78 2.62 -0.72
CA THR A 49 3.54 3.88 -0.01
C THR A 49 2.85 4.92 -0.89
N LYS A 50 3.25 5.01 -2.18
CA LYS A 50 2.63 5.88 -3.18
C LYS A 50 1.21 5.46 -3.53
N ARG A 51 0.96 4.16 -3.71
CA ARG A 51 -0.38 3.60 -3.98
C ARG A 51 -1.35 3.91 -2.85
N ASN A 52 -0.88 3.80 -1.61
CA ASN A 52 -1.65 4.16 -0.40
C ASN A 52 -1.72 5.67 -0.12
N ARG A 53 -1.08 6.51 -0.95
CA ARG A 53 -1.08 7.99 -0.84
C ARG A 53 -0.63 8.54 0.52
N ILE A 54 0.24 7.81 1.23
CA ILE A 54 0.64 8.14 2.61
C ILE A 54 1.27 9.53 2.70
N LYS A 55 2.15 9.87 1.76
CA LYS A 55 2.77 11.21 1.67
C LYS A 55 1.72 12.31 1.51
N SER A 56 0.69 12.11 0.69
CA SER A 56 -0.36 13.11 0.49
C SER A 56 -1.22 13.28 1.75
N LEU A 57 -1.56 12.17 2.42
CA LEU A 57 -2.28 12.21 3.69
C LEU A 57 -1.50 12.96 4.77
N TRP A 58 -0.20 12.68 4.90
CA TRP A 58 0.67 13.36 5.86
C TRP A 58 0.69 14.88 5.64
N HIS A 59 0.86 15.34 4.40
CA HIS A 59 0.80 16.77 4.08
C HIS A 59 -0.57 17.39 4.40
N GLY A 60 -1.66 16.67 4.13
CA GLY A 60 -3.01 17.13 4.44
C GLY A 60 -3.35 17.15 5.94
N GLN A 61 -2.64 16.35 6.75
CA GLN A 61 -2.78 16.32 8.20
C GLN A 61 -1.90 17.34 8.91
N LYS A 62 -0.87 17.88 8.24
CA LYS A 62 0.06 18.86 8.82
C LYS A 62 -0.66 20.11 9.36
N PHE A 63 -1.75 20.52 8.74
CA PHE A 63 -2.57 21.65 9.16
C PHE A 63 -4.06 21.32 9.11
N HIS A 64 -4.85 21.88 10.02
CA HIS A 64 -6.29 21.71 10.00
C HIS A 64 -6.92 22.39 8.78
N GLU A 65 -7.57 21.60 7.93
CA GLU A 65 -8.38 22.09 6.81
C GLU A 65 -9.86 22.11 7.22
N ARG A 66 -10.50 23.30 7.16
CA ARG A 66 -11.94 23.43 7.44
C ARG A 66 -12.76 22.55 6.48
N PRO A 67 -13.87 21.92 6.93
CA PRO A 67 -14.65 21.00 6.10
C PRO A 67 -15.14 21.61 4.77
N GLY A 68 -15.53 22.89 4.76
CA GLY A 68 -15.96 23.59 3.55
C GLY A 68 -14.84 23.76 2.51
N MET A 69 -13.63 24.09 2.97
CA MET A 69 -12.45 24.21 2.11
C MET A 69 -12.05 22.85 1.54
N ARG A 70 -12.08 21.81 2.38
CA ARG A 70 -11.84 20.42 1.96
C ARG A 70 -12.80 19.98 0.86
N ARG A 71 -14.11 20.27 0.99
CA ARG A 71 -15.11 19.94 -0.04
C ARG A 71 -14.82 20.65 -1.36
N LYS A 72 -14.47 21.94 -1.33
CA LYS A 72 -14.11 22.72 -2.54
C LYS A 72 -12.86 22.15 -3.22
N ARG A 73 -11.82 21.86 -2.45
CA ARG A 73 -10.59 21.23 -2.95
C ARG A 73 -10.86 19.87 -3.59
N LEU A 74 -11.56 18.98 -2.89
CA LEU A 74 -11.91 17.65 -3.40
C LEU A 74 -12.77 17.72 -4.67
N ARG A 75 -13.71 18.67 -4.76
CA ARG A 75 -14.51 18.89 -5.98
C ARG A 75 -13.63 19.26 -7.16
N ARG A 76 -12.69 20.20 -6.98
CA ARG A 76 -11.73 20.61 -8.02
C ARG A 76 -10.85 19.44 -8.45
N GLU A 77 -10.23 18.74 -7.50
CA GLU A 77 -9.35 17.59 -7.77
C GLU A 77 -10.08 16.48 -8.56
N ARG A 78 -11.31 16.13 -8.15
CA ARG A 78 -12.13 15.13 -8.85
C ARG A 78 -12.53 15.59 -10.25
N SER A 79 -12.84 16.87 -10.43
CA SER A 79 -13.18 17.43 -11.75
C SER A 79 -12.01 17.32 -12.71
N ILE A 80 -10.81 17.74 -12.28
CA ILE A 80 -9.59 17.66 -13.09
C ILE A 80 -9.24 16.21 -13.40
N LYS A 81 -9.38 15.29 -12.43
CA LYS A 81 -9.14 13.86 -12.63
C LYS A 81 -10.04 13.27 -13.72
N ARG A 82 -11.36 13.53 -13.64
CA ARG A 82 -12.32 13.06 -14.64
C ARG A 82 -12.06 13.66 -16.02
N TYR A 83 -11.74 14.95 -16.09
CA TYR A 83 -11.38 15.60 -17.35
C TYR A 83 -10.15 14.94 -17.98
N LYS A 84 -9.09 14.74 -17.21
CA LYS A 84 -7.88 14.07 -17.69
C LYS A 84 -8.16 12.64 -18.17
N GLU A 85 -8.96 11.88 -17.43
CA GLU A 85 -9.36 10.53 -17.83
C GLU A 85 -10.11 10.52 -19.16
N GLY A 86 -11.10 11.40 -19.32
CA GLY A 86 -11.84 11.56 -20.58
C GLY A 86 -10.93 11.99 -21.74
N PHE A 87 -10.06 12.98 -21.51
CA PHE A 87 -9.13 13.46 -22.53
C PHE A 87 -8.17 12.36 -23.02
N VAL A 88 -7.58 11.59 -22.10
CA VAL A 88 -6.71 10.45 -22.46
C VAL A 88 -7.49 9.38 -23.23
N ALA A 89 -8.75 9.12 -22.87
CA ALA A 89 -9.59 8.18 -23.61
C ALA A 89 -9.89 8.68 -25.03
N THR A 90 -10.17 9.98 -25.21
CA THR A 90 -10.37 10.58 -26.53
C THR A 90 -9.11 10.47 -27.39
N VAL A 91 -7.93 10.79 -26.85
CA VAL A 91 -6.66 10.67 -27.57
C VAL A 91 -6.39 9.23 -28.00
N ARG A 92 -6.65 8.26 -27.10
CA ARG A 92 -6.53 6.83 -27.45
C ARG A 92 -7.50 6.44 -28.57
N ARG A 93 -8.73 6.94 -28.52
CA ARG A 93 -9.73 6.67 -29.56
C ARG A 93 -9.31 7.23 -30.91
N VAL A 94 -8.75 8.45 -30.93
CA VAL A 94 -8.20 9.04 -32.16
C VAL A 94 -7.07 8.15 -32.71
N GLN A 95 -6.13 7.73 -31.86
CA GLN A 95 -5.04 6.85 -32.28
C GLN A 95 -5.56 5.51 -32.83
N GLU A 96 -6.58 4.92 -32.22
CA GLU A 96 -7.22 3.69 -32.72
C GLU A 96 -7.81 3.87 -34.12
N LEU A 97 -8.53 4.98 -34.36
CA LEU A 97 -9.13 5.28 -35.65
C LEU A 97 -8.07 5.53 -36.73
N THR A 98 -7.04 6.31 -36.41
CA THR A 98 -5.90 6.54 -37.30
C THR A 98 -5.20 5.23 -37.66
N ASN A 99 -5.03 4.31 -36.70
CA ASN A 99 -4.42 3.01 -36.97
C ASN A 99 -5.29 2.11 -37.87
N GLN A 100 -6.61 2.31 -37.88
CA GLN A 100 -7.54 1.60 -38.76
C GLN A 100 -7.62 2.23 -40.16
N GLY A 101 -6.99 3.39 -40.37
CA GLY A 101 -7.03 4.12 -41.63
C GLY A 101 -8.26 5.03 -41.80
N TRP A 102 -8.98 5.31 -40.70
CA TRP A 102 -9.99 6.38 -40.65
C TRP A 102 -9.35 7.75 -40.49
#